data_AF-A0A319DQB5-F1
#
_entry.id   AF-A0A319DQB5-F1
#
_cell.length_a   1.000
_cell.length_b   1.000
_cell.length_c   1.000
_cell.angle_alpha   90.00
_cell.angle_beta   90.00
_cell.angle_gamma   90.00
#
_symmetry.space_group_name_H-M   'P 1'
#
loop_
_entity.id
_entity.type
_entity.pdbx_description
1 polymer ?
#
loop_
_entity_poly.entity_id
_entity_poly.type
_entity_poly.pdbx_seq_one_letter_code
_entity_poly.pdbx_strand_id
1 'polypeptide(L)' 'TKKKIGTIVKGDLAKFEKECCEAVPPPRAQLNLRSQQLYPGTPLYRCGDWLRDVQKLAFEKGIIRP' A
#
# COMPACT_ATOMS: atom_id res chain seq x y z
N THR A 1 -5.68 -17.89 -9.51
CA THR A 1 -4.83 -18.62 -8.52
C THR A 1 -4.06 -17.62 -7.70
N LYS A 2 -3.95 -17.78 -6.37
CA LYS A 2 -3.18 -16.85 -5.53
C LYS A 2 -1.69 -17.20 -5.60
N LYS A 3 -0.82 -16.20 -5.76
CA LYS A 3 0.65 -16.36 -5.72
C LYS A 3 1.15 -15.97 -4.33
N LYS A 4 1.91 -16.86 -3.67
CA LYS A 4 2.65 -16.49 -2.45
C LYS A 4 3.79 -15.56 -2.86
N ILE A 5 3.85 -14.38 -2.26
CA ILE A 5 4.88 -13.37 -2.54
C ILE A 5 5.92 -13.26 -1.41
N GLY A 6 5.59 -13.76 -0.21
CA GLY A 6 6.46 -13.73 0.95
C GLY A 6 5.78 -14.21 2.22
N THR A 7 6.43 -14.00 3.35
CA THR A 7 5.97 -14.32 4.70
C THR A 7 6.29 -13.17 5.66
N ILE A 8 5.45 -13.02 6.67
CA ILE A 8 5.65 -12.12 7.80
C ILE A 8 5.53 -12.94 9.08
N VAL A 9 6.42 -12.72 10.03
CA VAL A 9 6.30 -13.33 11.35
C VAL A 9 5.26 -12.57 12.17
N LYS A 10 4.49 -13.27 12.99
CA LYS A 10 3.37 -12.66 13.75
C LYS A 10 3.79 -11.45 14.60
N GLY A 11 4.99 -11.50 15.17
CA GLY A 11 5.53 -10.40 16.00
C GLY A 11 5.86 -9.12 15.22
N ASP A 12 6.01 -9.20 13.90
CA ASP A 12 6.30 -8.04 13.05
C ASP A 12 5.04 -7.44 12.41
N LEU A 13 3.84 -7.98 12.68
CA LEU A 13 2.58 -7.42 12.15
C LEU A 13 2.35 -5.97 12.58
N ALA A 14 2.58 -5.66 13.86
CA ALA A 14 2.44 -4.29 14.36
C ALA A 14 3.47 -3.33 13.75
N LYS A 15 4.68 -3.85 13.45
CA LYS A 15 5.71 -3.06 12.76
C LYS A 15 5.34 -2.84 11.29
N PHE A 16 4.78 -3.84 10.62
CA PHE A 16 4.30 -3.69 9.25
C PHE A 16 3.22 -2.61 9.14
N GLU A 17 2.25 -2.61 10.05
CA GLU A 17 1.21 -1.59 10.10
C GLU A 17 1.81 -0.19 10.28
N LYS A 18 2.62 0.00 11.33
CA LYS A 18 3.19 1.30 11.69
C LYS A 18 4.26 1.80 10.71
N GLU A 19 5.18 0.95 10.30
CA GLU A 19 6.34 1.35 9.50
C GLU A 19 6.12 1.28 7.99
N CYS A 20 5.05 0.64 7.53
CA CYS A 20 4.75 0.53 6.10
C CYS A 20 3.38 1.09 5.75
N CYS A 21 2.29 0.60 6.37
CA CYS A 21 0.93 1.03 6.02
C CYS A 21 0.63 2.47 6.43
N GLU A 22 1.12 2.93 7.59
CA GLU A 22 0.96 4.33 8.02
C GLU A 22 1.98 5.26 7.36
N ALA A 23 3.17 4.76 7.03
CA ALA A 23 4.22 5.53 6.37
C ALA A 23 3.88 5.87 4.91
N VAL A 24 3.19 4.96 4.21
CA VAL A 24 2.65 5.19 2.87
C VAL A 24 1.15 5.37 3.00
N PRO A 25 0.61 6.60 2.97
CA PRO A 25 -0.82 6.81 3.21
C PRO A 25 -1.67 6.17 2.11
N PRO A 26 -2.84 5.61 2.44
CA PRO A 26 -3.76 5.08 1.45
C PRO A 26 -4.25 6.20 0.52
N PRO A 27 -4.68 5.85 -0.69
CA PRO A 27 -5.16 6.85 -1.63
C PRO A 27 -6.41 7.54 -1.08
N ARG A 28 -6.38 8.88 -1.09
CA ARG A 28 -7.57 9.69 -0.83
C ARG A 28 -8.65 9.46 -1.88
N ALA A 29 -9.87 9.89 -1.58
CA ALA A 29 -10.94 9.95 -2.56
C ALA A 29 -10.46 10.70 -3.81
N GLN A 30 -10.52 10.07 -4.97
CA GLN A 30 -10.00 10.62 -6.22
C GLN A 30 -11.09 11.03 -7.20
N LEU A 31 -12.28 10.48 -7.05
CA LEU A 31 -13.42 10.71 -7.93
C LEU A 31 -14.62 11.20 -7.11
N ASN A 32 -15.44 12.05 -7.70
CA ASN A 32 -16.76 12.39 -7.17
C ASN A 32 -17.83 11.39 -7.65
N LEU A 33 -19.09 11.58 -7.22
CA LEU A 33 -20.22 10.72 -7.62
C LEU A 33 -20.58 10.82 -9.12
N ARG A 34 -20.02 11.79 -9.85
CA ARG A 34 -20.17 11.95 -11.31
C ARG A 34 -18.97 11.38 -12.08
N SER A 35 -18.12 10.58 -11.44
CA SER A 35 -16.91 10.00 -12.02
C SER A 35 -15.87 11.03 -12.48
N GLN A 36 -15.94 12.26 -11.97
CA GLN A 36 -14.96 13.30 -12.29
C GLN A 36 -13.85 13.30 -11.25
N GLN A 37 -12.63 13.60 -11.69
CA GLN A 37 -11.46 13.67 -10.83
C GLN A 37 -11.55 14.86 -9.87
N LEU A 38 -11.45 14.58 -8.57
CA LEU A 38 -11.45 15.59 -7.51
C LEU A 38 -10.17 16.43 -7.54
N TYR A 39 -9.07 15.87 -8.03
CA TYR A 39 -7.76 16.51 -8.06
C TYR A 39 -7.10 16.32 -9.45
N PRO A 40 -7.47 17.14 -10.44
CA PRO A 40 -7.06 16.95 -11.84
C PRO A 40 -5.54 17.05 -12.08
N GLY A 41 -4.82 17.79 -11.23
CA GLY A 41 -3.36 17.95 -11.33
C GLY A 41 -2.54 16.81 -10.71
N THR A 42 -3.18 15.85 -10.04
CA THR A 42 -2.49 14.71 -9.43
C THR A 42 -2.86 13.41 -10.17
N PRO A 43 -1.90 12.58 -10.59
CA PRO A 43 -2.21 11.28 -11.19
C PRO A 43 -3.10 10.42 -10.28
N LEU A 44 -3.84 9.50 -10.89
CA LEU A 44 -4.59 8.52 -10.12
C LEU A 44 -3.61 7.58 -9.40
N TYR A 45 -3.85 7.40 -8.10
CA TYR A 45 -3.12 6.50 -7.24
C TYR A 45 -4.11 5.48 -6.67
N ARG A 46 -4.13 4.25 -7.18
CA ARG A 46 -5.17 3.28 -6.82
C ARG A 46 -4.72 2.43 -5.63
N CYS A 47 -5.66 1.69 -5.04
CA CYS A 47 -5.35 0.74 -3.97
C CYS A 47 -4.27 -0.29 -4.37
N GLY A 48 -4.22 -0.69 -5.65
CA GLY A 48 -3.19 -1.59 -6.16
C GLY A 48 -1.80 -0.94 -6.25
N ASP A 49 -1.73 0.37 -6.52
CA ASP A 49 -0.48 1.12 -6.52
C ASP A 49 0.03 1.26 -5.08
N TRP A 50 -0.86 1.66 -4.18
CA TRP A 50 -0.58 1.70 -2.75
C TRP A 50 -0.06 0.38 -2.18
N LEU A 51 -0.72 -0.73 -2.52
CA LEU A 51 -0.28 -2.05 -2.07
C LEU A 51 1.14 -2.38 -2.56
N ARG A 52 1.49 -2.01 -3.81
CA ARG A 52 2.83 -2.24 -4.35
C ARG A 52 3.89 -1.43 -3.61
N ASP A 53 3.59 -0.19 -3.28
CA ASP A 53 4.52 0.69 -2.54
C ASP A 53 4.74 0.19 -1.10
N VAL A 54 3.66 -0.18 -0.40
CA VAL A 54 3.73 -0.77 0.94
C VAL A 54 4.51 -2.08 0.91
N GLN A 55 4.26 -2.95 -0.07
CA GLN A 55 5.01 -4.20 -0.23
C GLN A 55 6.50 -3.95 -0.44
N LYS A 56 6.84 -3.04 -1.36
CA LYS A 56 8.23 -2.66 -1.63
C LYS A 56 8.94 -2.21 -0.36
N LEU A 57 8.33 -1.29 0.38
CA LEU A 57 8.89 -0.77 1.63
C LEU A 57 9.05 -1.86 2.70
N ALA A 58 8.09 -2.79 2.79
CA ALA A 58 8.14 -3.89 3.74
C ALA A 58 9.24 -4.91 3.41
N PHE A 59 9.53 -5.14 2.13
CA PHE A 59 10.68 -5.95 1.69
C PHE A 59 12.00 -5.22 1.96
N GLU A 60 12.10 -3.93 1.66
CA GLU A 60 13.29 -3.11 1.94
C GLU A 60 13.64 -3.09 3.44
N LYS A 61 12.62 -3.07 4.31
CA LYS A 61 12.76 -3.14 5.77
C LYS A 61 12.97 -4.57 6.30
N GLY A 62 12.91 -5.60 5.45
CA GLY A 62 13.04 -7.00 5.86
C GLY A 62 11.89 -7.54 6.73
N ILE A 63 10.77 -6.81 6.78
CA ILE A 63 9.55 -7.19 7.51
C ILE A 63 8.83 -8.32 6.76
N ILE A 64 8.70 -8.19 5.44
CA ILE A 64 8.30 -9.30 4.56
C ILE A 64 9.56 -9.96 4.02
N ARG A 65 9.59 -11.29 4.08
CA ARG A 65 10.67 -12.12 3.55
C ARG A 65 10.15 -13.02 2.43
N PRO A 66 10.94 -13.32 1.37
CA PRO A 66 10.52 -14.20 0.28
C PRO A 66 9.97 -15.57 0.73
#